data_AF-A0A6N8HRA6-F1
#
_entry.id   AF-A0A6N8HRA6-F1
#
_cell.length_a   1.000
_cell.length_b   1.000
_cell.length_c   1.000
_cell.angle_alpha   90.00
_cell.angle_beta   90.00
_cell.angle_gamma   90.00
#
_symmetry.space_group_name_H-M   'P 1'
#
loop_
_entity.id
_entity.type
_entity.pdbx_description
1 polymer ?
#
loop_
_entity_poly.entity_id
_entity_poly.type
_entity_poly.pdbx_seq_one_letter_code
_entity_poly.pdbx_strand_id
1 'polypeptide(L)'
;MPAAVVRFFVTLAACLFLFVYILHVYLTENPSQLNALQSNCAAQAPVVLTTSEVPELNTFLQTIRKVQNNQQHVTAVLDRFETGQKAVLLLEDAGEEWVLPKHIFASQPETHTWFDVFVGNTGEIWLYVNCRKTAQESDKSDQLISQLKTKRYCPGNIDKNFSTEIQ
;
A
#
# COMPACT_ATOMS: atom_id res chain seq x y z
N MET A 1 49.63 22.66 -12.54
CA MET A 1 48.67 21.82 -11.78
C MET A 1 48.93 20.37 -12.13
N PRO A 2 49.11 19.46 -11.14
CA PRO A 2 49.52 18.10 -11.43
C PRO A 2 48.38 17.32 -12.10
N ALA A 3 48.70 16.60 -13.18
CA ALA A 3 47.76 15.84 -14.00
C ALA A 3 46.87 14.85 -13.21
N ALA A 4 47.28 14.48 -11.98
CA ALA A 4 46.49 13.68 -11.05
C ALA A 4 45.18 14.36 -10.62
N VAL A 5 45.20 15.67 -10.41
CA VAL A 5 44.02 16.43 -9.97
C VAL A 5 42.97 16.46 -11.08
N VAL A 6 43.40 16.66 -12.34
CA VAL A 6 42.50 16.66 -13.49
C VAL A 6 41.84 15.30 -13.68
N ARG A 7 42.59 14.20 -13.53
CA ARG A 7 42.04 12.83 -13.63
C ARG A 7 40.99 12.55 -12.57
N PHE A 8 41.23 12.98 -11.33
CA PHE A 8 40.28 12.80 -10.23
C PHE A 8 38.93 13.49 -10.50
N PHE A 9 38.95 14.74 -10.97
CA PHE A 9 37.72 15.48 -11.28
C PHE A 9 36.95 14.87 -12.45
N VAL A 10 37.64 14.35 -13.47
CA VAL A 10 36.98 13.68 -14.61
C VAL A 10 36.28 12.39 -14.18
N THR A 11 36.91 11.57 -13.33
CA THR A 11 36.29 10.34 -12.83
C THR A 11 35.10 10.62 -11.92
N LEU A 12 35.22 11.62 -11.02
CA LEU A 12 34.11 12.02 -10.15
C LEU A 12 32.91 12.52 -10.96
N ALA A 13 33.15 13.35 -11.97
CA ALA A 13 32.11 13.84 -12.87
C ALA A 13 31.42 12.69 -13.62
N ALA A 14 32.19 11.73 -14.15
CA ALA A 14 31.63 10.56 -14.84
C ALA A 14 30.76 9.69 -13.90
N CYS A 15 31.19 9.49 -12.65
CA CYS A 15 30.38 8.77 -11.65
C CYS A 15 29.09 9.51 -11.29
N LEU A 16 29.13 10.83 -11.14
CA LEU A 16 27.93 11.64 -10.88
C LEU A 16 26.96 11.60 -12.06
N PHE A 17 27.46 11.68 -13.30
CA PHE A 17 26.63 11.53 -14.49
C PHE A 17 25.97 10.15 -14.58
N LEU A 18 26.71 9.08 -14.27
CA LEU A 18 26.15 7.74 -14.25
C LEU A 18 25.06 7.59 -13.18
N PHE A 19 25.27 8.15 -11.99
CA PHE A 19 24.30 8.12 -10.91
C PHE A 19 23.02 8.89 -11.27
N VAL A 20 23.16 10.10 -11.81
CA VAL A 20 22.01 10.91 -12.28
C VAL A 20 21.26 10.19 -13.40
N TYR A 21 21.98 9.55 -14.32
CA TYR A 21 21.39 8.79 -15.42
C TYR A 21 20.59 7.58 -14.90
N ILE A 22 21.16 6.78 -13.99
CA ILE A 22 20.47 5.65 -13.36
C ILE A 22 19.23 6.12 -12.59
N LEU A 23 19.34 7.21 -11.83
CA LEU A 23 18.21 7.79 -11.11
C LEU A 23 17.12 8.27 -12.09
N HIS A 24 17.50 8.87 -13.21
CA HIS A 24 16.56 9.32 -14.25
C HIS A 24 15.86 8.16 -14.95
N VAL A 25 16.58 7.08 -15.29
CA VAL A 25 16.00 5.87 -15.88
C VAL A 25 15.04 5.19 -14.90
N TYR A 26 15.43 5.06 -13.63
CA TYR A 26 14.58 4.48 -12.59
C TYR A 26 13.29 5.28 -12.38
N LEU A 27 13.35 6.61 -12.48
CA LEU A 27 12.18 7.48 -12.37
C LEU A 27 11.31 7.49 -13.64
N THR A 28 11.88 7.22 -14.82
CA THR A 28 11.16 7.27 -16.11
C THR A 28 10.54 5.95 -16.54
N GLU A 29 10.95 4.80 -16.00
CA GLU A 29 10.38 3.50 -16.37
C GLU A 29 9.07 3.13 -15.64
N ASN A 30 8.66 3.85 -14.60
CA ASN A 30 7.41 3.56 -13.85
C ASN A 30 6.30 4.65 -13.78
N PRO A 31 6.25 5.69 -14.64
CA PRO A 31 5.18 6.70 -14.55
C PRO A 31 3.84 6.23 -15.14
N SER A 32 3.84 5.26 -16.06
CA SER A 32 2.63 4.82 -16.78
C SER A 32 1.68 3.98 -15.92
N GLN A 33 2.21 3.12 -15.04
CA GLN A 33 1.43 2.34 -14.07
C GLN A 33 0.78 3.26 -13.02
N LEU A 34 1.53 4.24 -12.51
CA LEU A 34 1.05 5.20 -11.52
C LEU A 34 -0.04 6.12 -12.08
N ASN A 35 0.12 6.59 -13.32
CA ASN A 35 -0.85 7.47 -13.97
C ASN A 35 -2.16 6.75 -14.36
N ALA A 36 -2.10 5.48 -14.76
CA ALA A 36 -3.29 4.68 -15.10
C ALA A 36 -4.11 4.30 -13.85
N LEU A 37 -3.44 4.03 -12.72
CA LEU A 37 -4.11 3.81 -11.44
C LEU A 37 -4.66 5.12 -10.86
N GLN A 38 -3.96 6.25 -11.03
CA GLN A 38 -4.45 7.56 -10.61
C GLN A 38 -5.68 8.02 -11.40
N SER A 39 -5.76 7.76 -12.72
CA SER A 39 -6.90 8.22 -13.54
C SER A 39 -8.22 7.54 -13.19
N ASN A 40 -8.18 6.27 -12.79
CA ASN A 40 -9.39 5.53 -12.39
C ASN A 40 -9.83 5.81 -10.94
N CYS A 41 -8.91 6.30 -10.12
CA CYS A 41 -9.13 6.46 -8.69
C CYS A 41 -9.42 7.92 -8.27
N ALA A 42 -8.95 8.90 -9.05
CA ALA A 42 -9.19 10.34 -8.81
C ALA A 42 -10.67 10.77 -8.91
N ALA A 43 -11.56 9.90 -9.39
CA ALA A 43 -12.98 10.22 -9.56
C ALA A 43 -13.86 9.84 -8.35
N GLN A 44 -13.31 9.22 -7.30
CA GLN A 44 -14.10 8.80 -6.16
C GLN A 44 -14.22 9.93 -5.13
N ALA A 45 -15.43 10.43 -4.95
CA ALA A 45 -15.73 11.41 -3.91
C ALA A 45 -15.44 10.81 -2.52
N PRO A 46 -14.96 11.61 -1.55
CA PRO A 46 -14.79 11.14 -0.19
C PRO A 46 -16.12 10.68 0.38
N VAL A 47 -16.05 9.60 1.14
CA VAL A 47 -17.19 9.16 1.92
C VAL A 47 -17.16 9.90 3.24
N VAL A 48 -18.19 10.70 3.48
CA VAL A 48 -18.36 11.46 4.73
C VAL A 48 -19.26 10.64 5.65
N LEU A 49 -18.79 10.37 6.85
CA LEU A 49 -19.50 9.65 7.88
C LEU A 49 -19.82 10.55 9.05
N THR A 50 -21.08 10.49 9.47
CA THR A 50 -21.58 11.19 10.64
C THR A 50 -22.05 10.23 11.72
N THR A 51 -22.03 10.65 12.99
CA THR A 51 -22.46 9.82 14.13
C THR A 51 -23.94 9.40 14.03
N SER A 52 -24.75 10.10 13.23
CA SER A 52 -26.14 9.72 12.94
C SER A 52 -26.26 8.48 12.04
N GLU A 53 -25.28 8.24 11.17
CA GLU A 53 -25.29 7.13 10.21
C GLU A 53 -24.62 5.89 10.77
N VAL A 54 -23.61 6.09 11.62
CA VAL A 54 -22.83 5.01 12.24
C VAL A 54 -22.78 5.25 13.74
N PRO A 55 -23.62 4.59 14.54
CA PRO A 55 -23.60 4.72 16.00
C PRO A 55 -22.25 4.32 16.61
N GLU A 56 -21.54 3.39 15.97
CA GLU A 56 -20.22 2.92 16.38
C GLU A 56 -19.11 3.97 16.16
N LEU A 57 -19.39 5.07 15.44
CA LEU A 57 -18.43 6.14 15.16
C LEU A 57 -17.91 6.78 16.45
N ASN A 58 -18.74 6.89 17.50
CA ASN A 58 -18.31 7.45 18.77
C ASN A 58 -17.21 6.63 19.44
N THR A 59 -17.34 5.31 19.43
CA THR A 59 -16.32 4.39 19.97
C THR A 59 -15.03 4.52 19.15
N PHE A 60 -15.16 4.57 17.83
CA PHE A 60 -14.04 4.75 16.92
C PHE A 60 -13.28 6.06 17.15
N LEU A 61 -14.00 7.18 17.28
CA LEU A 61 -13.40 8.49 17.56
C LEU A 61 -12.64 8.49 18.90
N GLN A 62 -13.12 7.75 19.90
CA GLN A 62 -12.42 7.58 21.17
C GLN A 62 -11.14 6.76 21.00
N THR A 63 -11.18 5.65 20.23
CA THR A 63 -9.99 4.87 19.88
C THR A 63 -8.94 5.74 19.19
N ILE A 64 -9.29 6.43 18.10
CA ILE A 64 -8.33 7.25 17.35
C ILE A 64 -7.69 8.30 18.26
N ARG A 65 -8.51 9.04 19.02
CA ARG A 65 -8.00 10.09 19.92
C ARG A 65 -7.05 9.53 20.97
N LYS A 66 -7.29 8.31 21.45
CA LYS A 66 -6.45 7.64 22.45
C LYS A 66 -5.11 7.17 21.85
N VAL A 67 -5.14 6.58 20.66
CA VAL A 67 -3.96 5.97 20.03
C VAL A 67 -3.00 7.03 19.48
N GLN A 68 -3.54 8.10 18.90
CA GLN A 68 -2.77 8.91 17.97
C GLN A 68 -2.34 10.29 18.50
N ASN A 69 -2.39 10.55 19.83
CA ASN A 69 -1.90 11.79 20.45
C ASN A 69 -2.31 13.08 19.69
N ASN A 70 -3.61 13.21 19.35
CA ASN A 70 -4.20 14.28 18.54
C ASN A 70 -3.92 14.26 17.03
N GLN A 71 -3.33 13.21 16.45
CA GLN A 71 -3.33 13.09 15.00
C GLN A 71 -4.77 12.90 14.49
N GLN A 72 -5.14 13.72 13.50
CA GLN A 72 -6.45 13.73 12.87
C GLN A 72 -6.48 12.85 11.60
N HIS A 73 -5.44 12.05 11.38
CA HIS A 73 -5.24 11.27 10.16
C HIS A 73 -4.68 9.89 10.50
N VAL A 74 -5.44 8.86 10.17
CA VAL A 74 -5.07 7.45 10.31
C VAL A 74 -5.13 6.80 8.94
N THR A 75 -4.23 5.86 8.67
CA THR A 75 -4.36 4.99 7.49
C THR A 75 -5.05 3.69 7.87
N ALA A 76 -6.02 3.27 7.05
CA ALA A 76 -6.75 2.03 7.21
C ALA A 76 -6.64 1.17 5.94
N VAL A 77 -6.73 -0.15 6.07
CA VAL A 77 -6.83 -1.07 4.94
C VAL A 77 -8.10 -1.91 5.06
N LEU A 78 -8.83 -2.08 3.97
CA LEU A 78 -9.95 -3.01 3.93
C LEU A 78 -9.42 -4.44 3.97
N ASP A 79 -9.68 -5.15 5.06
CA ASP A 79 -9.26 -6.54 5.21
C ASP A 79 -10.28 -7.46 4.52
N ARG A 80 -11.54 -7.40 4.96
CA ARG A 80 -12.58 -8.33 4.53
C ARG A 80 -13.98 -7.70 4.54
N PHE A 81 -14.87 -8.31 3.76
CA PHE A 81 -16.32 -8.13 3.92
C PHE A 81 -16.89 -9.31 4.70
N GLU A 82 -17.61 -9.02 5.79
CA GLU A 82 -18.28 -10.05 6.58
C GLU A 82 -19.71 -10.32 6.09
N THR A 83 -20.18 -11.53 6.39
CA THR A 83 -21.56 -11.94 6.17
C THR A 83 -22.50 -11.04 6.97
N GLY A 84 -23.39 -10.31 6.27
CA GLY A 84 -24.30 -9.35 6.91
C GLY A 84 -24.03 -7.87 6.60
N GLN A 85 -23.46 -7.57 5.43
CA GLN A 85 -23.27 -6.19 4.94
C GLN A 85 -22.34 -5.35 5.82
N LYS A 86 -21.27 -5.95 6.34
CA LYS A 86 -20.22 -5.24 7.09
C LYS A 86 -18.88 -5.31 6.35
N ALA A 87 -18.11 -4.25 6.44
CA ALA A 87 -16.74 -4.12 5.98
C ALA A 87 -15.85 -3.97 7.21
N VAL A 88 -14.74 -4.71 7.25
CA VAL A 88 -13.77 -4.64 8.34
C VAL A 88 -12.52 -3.97 7.82
N LEU A 89 -12.18 -2.84 8.41
CA LEU A 89 -10.98 -2.07 8.11
C LEU A 89 -9.98 -2.28 9.24
N LEU A 90 -8.72 -2.54 8.91
CA LEU A 90 -7.63 -2.56 9.87
C LEU A 90 -6.97 -1.19 9.91
N LEU A 91 -6.94 -0.56 11.08
CA LEU A 91 -6.22 0.69 11.31
C LEU A 91 -4.74 0.37 11.54
N GLU A 92 -3.88 0.76 10.61
CA GLU A 92 -2.47 0.32 10.62
C GLU A 92 -1.72 0.81 11.86
N ASP A 93 -1.94 2.06 12.26
CA ASP A 93 -1.23 2.66 13.39
C ASP A 93 -1.76 2.20 14.76
N ALA A 94 -3.03 1.79 14.81
CA ALA A 94 -3.70 1.37 16.04
C ALA A 94 -3.66 -0.14 16.26
N GLY A 95 -3.50 -0.93 15.20
CA GLY A 95 -3.67 -2.38 15.25
C GLY A 95 -5.09 -2.79 15.65
N GLU A 96 -6.07 -1.93 15.42
CA GLU A 96 -7.48 -2.16 15.77
C GLU A 96 -8.33 -2.40 14.51
N GLU A 97 -9.36 -3.23 14.67
CA GLU A 97 -10.39 -3.43 13.64
C GLU A 97 -11.49 -2.36 13.78
N TRP A 98 -11.84 -1.75 12.66
CA TRP A 98 -12.96 -0.83 12.54
C TRP A 98 -14.01 -1.43 11.60
N VAL A 99 -15.20 -1.68 12.15
CA VAL A 99 -16.30 -2.28 11.41
C VAL A 99 -17.25 -1.20 10.92
N LEU A 100 -17.47 -1.17 9.62
CA LEU A 100 -18.35 -0.22 8.94
C LEU A 100 -19.46 -0.94 8.17
N PRO A 101 -20.68 -0.40 8.11
CA PRO A 101 -21.69 -0.87 7.18
C PRO A 101 -21.20 -0.81 5.72
N LYS A 102 -21.43 -1.88 4.95
CA LYS A 102 -20.97 -2.00 3.55
C LYS A 102 -21.60 -0.95 2.61
N HIS A 103 -22.82 -0.50 2.91
CA HIS A 103 -23.54 0.48 2.08
C HIS A 103 -22.92 1.89 2.09
N ILE A 104 -21.99 2.15 3.02
CA ILE A 104 -21.24 3.40 3.11
C ILE A 104 -20.31 3.59 1.90
N PHE A 105 -19.83 2.48 1.32
CA PHE A 105 -18.95 2.53 0.16
C PHE A 105 -19.80 2.66 -1.11
N ALA A 106 -19.70 3.80 -1.79
CA ALA A 106 -20.47 4.10 -3.01
C ALA A 106 -20.21 3.07 -4.14
N SER A 107 -18.97 2.58 -4.22
CA SER A 107 -18.58 1.40 -4.98
C SER A 107 -18.05 0.37 -3.99
N GLN A 108 -18.14 -0.93 -4.27
CA GLN A 108 -17.51 -1.93 -3.39
C GLN A 108 -16.01 -1.93 -3.66
N PRO A 109 -15.17 -1.35 -2.75
CA PRO A 109 -13.73 -1.43 -2.90
C PRO A 109 -13.28 -2.89 -2.87
N GLU A 110 -12.19 -3.19 -3.57
CA GLU A 110 -11.54 -4.50 -3.48
C GLU A 110 -10.91 -4.69 -2.10
N THR A 111 -10.85 -5.93 -1.63
CA THR A 111 -10.06 -6.28 -0.44
C THR A 111 -8.61 -5.84 -0.64
N HIS A 112 -7.96 -5.43 0.44
CA HIS A 112 -6.64 -4.78 0.42
C HIS A 112 -6.63 -3.42 -0.29
N THR A 113 -7.74 -2.68 -0.26
CA THR A 113 -7.74 -1.24 -0.60
C THR A 113 -7.35 -0.43 0.62
N TRP A 114 -6.40 0.49 0.48
CA TRP A 114 -6.02 1.43 1.53
C TRP A 114 -6.88 2.69 1.51
N PHE A 115 -7.12 3.26 2.69
CA PHE A 115 -7.91 4.46 2.92
C PHE A 115 -7.14 5.43 3.82
N ASP A 116 -7.21 6.71 3.49
CA ASP A 116 -6.88 7.79 4.40
C ASP A 116 -8.15 8.19 5.15
N VAL A 117 -8.10 8.09 6.48
CA VAL A 117 -9.19 8.42 7.38
C VAL A 117 -8.87 9.74 8.07
N PHE A 118 -9.66 10.78 7.80
CA PHE A 118 -9.53 12.07 8.45
C PHE A 118 -10.66 12.28 9.45
N VAL A 119 -10.32 12.76 10.64
CA VAL A 119 -11.29 13.09 11.69
C VAL A 119 -11.44 14.61 11.79
N GLY A 120 -12.63 15.11 11.51
CA GLY A 120 -12.96 16.52 11.59
C GLY A 120 -13.16 17.02 13.00
N ASN A 121 -13.06 18.34 13.16
CA ASN A 121 -13.23 19.01 14.45
C ASN A 121 -14.65 18.86 15.01
N THR A 122 -15.63 18.66 14.15
CA THR A 122 -17.05 18.42 14.48
C THR A 122 -17.37 16.94 14.72
N GLY A 123 -16.39 16.03 14.59
CA GLY A 123 -16.57 14.59 14.74
C GLY A 123 -17.02 13.86 13.48
N GLU A 124 -17.11 14.57 12.35
CA GLU A 124 -17.25 13.94 11.03
C GLU A 124 -15.98 13.16 10.65
N ILE A 125 -16.16 12.08 9.89
CA ILE A 125 -15.04 11.26 9.41
C ILE A 125 -15.06 11.21 7.90
N TRP A 126 -13.93 11.52 7.27
CA TRP A 126 -13.77 11.42 5.83
C TRP A 126 -12.89 10.23 5.49
N LEU A 127 -13.42 9.30 4.70
CA LEU A 127 -12.64 8.23 4.09
C LEU A 127 -12.31 8.61 2.64
N TYR A 128 -11.02 8.64 2.34
CA TYR A 128 -10.49 8.77 0.99
C TYR A 128 -9.79 7.48 0.60
N VAL A 129 -10.00 6.99 -0.61
CA VAL A 129 -9.21 5.87 -1.12
C VAL A 129 -7.78 6.34 -1.37
N ASN A 130 -6.81 5.67 -0.74
CA ASN A 130 -5.39 5.92 -0.94
C ASN A 130 -4.88 5.02 -2.06
N CYS A 131 -5.12 5.47 -3.29
CA CYS A 131 -4.79 4.74 -4.52
C CYS A 131 -3.28 4.52 -4.64
N ARG A 132 -2.48 5.52 -4.24
CA ARG A 132 -1.02 5.44 -4.29
C ARG A 132 -0.51 4.33 -3.39
N LYS A 133 -0.97 4.29 -2.14
CA LYS A 133 -0.55 3.25 -1.18
C LYS A 133 -1.06 1.88 -1.60
N THR A 134 -2.31 1.80 -2.07
CA THR A 134 -2.88 0.55 -2.60
C THR A 134 -2.03 -0.02 -3.74
N ALA A 135 -1.67 0.82 -4.72
CA ALA A 135 -0.79 0.42 -5.82
C ALA A 135 0.59 -0.04 -5.33
N GLN A 136 1.21 0.74 -4.44
CA GLN A 136 2.54 0.43 -3.91
C GLN A 136 2.58 -0.88 -3.12
N GLU A 137 1.58 -1.14 -2.28
CA GLU A 137 1.51 -2.38 -1.51
C GLU A 137 1.14 -3.59 -2.38
N SER A 138 0.29 -3.39 -3.40
CA SER A 138 0.01 -4.42 -4.41
C SER A 138 1.28 -4.82 -5.17
N ASP A 139 2.03 -3.85 -5.68
CA ASP A 139 3.28 -4.09 -6.42
C ASP A 139 4.31 -4.84 -5.55
N LYS A 140 4.44 -4.45 -4.27
CA LYS A 140 5.33 -5.14 -3.32
C LYS A 140 4.88 -6.58 -3.10
N SER A 141 3.58 -6.82 -2.94
CA SER A 141 3.02 -8.17 -2.78
C SER A 141 3.36 -9.04 -3.99
N ASP A 142 3.16 -8.52 -5.21
CA ASP A 142 3.46 -9.23 -6.45
C ASP A 142 4.95 -9.54 -6.61
N GLN A 143 5.82 -8.59 -6.24
CA GLN A 143 7.26 -8.80 -6.22
C GLN A 143 7.66 -9.92 -5.26
N LEU A 144 7.11 -9.92 -4.04
CA LEU A 144 7.38 -10.97 -3.04
C LEU A 144 6.90 -12.35 -3.53
N ILE A 145 5.70 -12.42 -4.12
CA ILE A 145 5.18 -13.66 -4.70
C ILE A 145 6.09 -14.15 -5.84
N SER A 146 6.56 -13.25 -6.71
CA SER A 146 7.48 -13.58 -7.80
C SER A 146 8.82 -14.12 -7.28
N GLN A 147 9.38 -13.50 -6.23
CA GLN A 147 10.59 -13.97 -5.58
C GLN A 147 10.39 -15.36 -4.94
N LEU A 148 9.26 -15.59 -4.27
CA LEU A 148 8.93 -16.90 -3.70
C LEU A 148 8.77 -17.97 -4.77
N LYS A 149 8.12 -17.65 -5.90
CA LYS A 149 8.00 -18.56 -7.05
C LYS A 149 9.37 -18.90 -7.63
N THR A 150 10.22 -17.90 -7.86
CA THR A 150 11.57 -18.10 -8.38
C THR A 150 12.43 -18.94 -7.44
N LYS A 151 12.34 -18.71 -6.13
CA LYS A 151 13.06 -19.50 -5.11
C LYS A 151 12.56 -20.95 -5.02
N ARG A 152 11.26 -21.20 -5.20
CA ARG A 152 10.69 -22.55 -5.29
C ARG A 152 10.98 -23.22 -6.63
N TYR A 153 11.22 -22.44 -7.69
CA TYR A 153 11.48 -22.89 -9.05
C TYR A 153 12.97 -22.88 -9.41
N CYS A 154 13.87 -22.94 -8.43
CA CYS A 154 15.20 -23.48 -8.69
C CYS A 154 15.07 -25.01 -8.68
N PRO A 155 15.18 -25.71 -9.84
CA PRO A 155 15.24 -27.17 -9.88
C PRO A 155 16.61 -27.63 -9.34
N GLY A 156 16.82 -27.44 -8.03
CA GLY A 156 17.93 -27.98 -7.29
C GLY A 156 17.56 -29.36 -6.78
N ASN A 157 17.94 -30.39 -7.55
CA ASN A 157 18.14 -31.75 -7.08
C ASN A 157 16.92 -32.46 -6.47
N ILE A 158 15.91 -32.77 -7.30
CA ILE A 158 15.03 -33.91 -6.99
C ILE A 158 15.86 -35.17 -7.28
N ASP A 159 16.45 -35.74 -6.23
CA ASP A 159 17.19 -36.98 -6.29
C ASP A 159 16.32 -38.05 -6.98
N LYS A 160 16.77 -38.50 -8.15
CA LYS A 160 16.16 -39.58 -8.94
C LYS A 160 16.43 -40.96 -8.32
N ASN A 161 16.23 -41.13 -7.01
CA ASN A 161 16.46 -42.39 -6.29
C ASN A 161 15.17 -42.92 -5.63
N PHE A 162 14.04 -42.83 -6.33
CA PHE A 162 12.91 -43.71 -6.03
C PHE A 162 12.99 -44.91 -6.98
N SER A 163 13.95 -45.79 -6.69
CA SER A 163 13.98 -47.13 -7.27
C SER A 163 12.72 -47.86 -6.87
N THR A 164 12.00 -48.31 -7.89
CA THR A 164 10.99 -49.35 -7.88
C THR A 164 11.57 -50.64 -7.29
N GLU A 165 11.34 -50.87 -6.00
CA GLU A 165 11.26 -52.21 -5.41
C GLU A 165 9.90 -52.34 -4.73
N ILE A 166 8.94 -52.88 -5.49
CA ILE A 166 7.80 -53.60 -4.92
C ILE A 166 7.83 -54.96 -5.58
N GLN A 167 8.23 -55.95 -4.79
CA GLN A 167 8.13 -57.39 -5.07
C GLN A 167 6.67 -57.84 -5.06
#